data_AF-A0A951MXN0-F1
#
_entry.id   AF-A0A951MXN0-F1
#
_cell.length_a   1.000
_cell.length_b   1.000
_cell.length_c   1.000
_cell.angle_alpha   90.00
_cell.angle_beta   90.00
_cell.angle_gamma   90.00
#
_symmetry.space_group_name_H-M   'P 1'
#
loop_
_entity.id
_entity.type
_entity.pdbx_description
1 polymer ?
#
loop_
_entity_poly.entity_id
_entity_poly.type
_entity_poly.pdbx_seq_one_letter_code
_entity_poly.pdbx_strand_id
1 'polypeptide(L)' 'MRELEGVSTCHLYLVSRVPSDPAVVHVVEVWDDEDAHRASLELEPVQQLISRARPIITAMGDRVELRPLGGKGLAPGL' A
#
# COMPACT_ATOMS: atom_id res chain seq x y z
N MET A 1 -2.93 -4.19 5.50
CA MET A 1 -1.83 -3.92 6.45
C MET A 1 -2.45 -3.27 7.66
N ARG A 2 -2.52 -3.95 8.81
CA ARG A 2 -3.28 -3.45 9.97
C ARG A 2 -2.58 -2.26 10.64
N GLU A 3 -1.28 -2.16 10.44
CA GLU A 3 -0.40 -1.10 10.90
C GLU A 3 -0.80 0.29 10.35
N LEU A 4 -1.63 0.33 9.30
CA LEU A 4 -2.16 1.57 8.71
C LEU A 4 -3.58 1.91 9.16
N GLU A 5 -4.24 1.11 10.02
CA GLU A 5 -5.63 1.37 10.47
C GLU A 5 -5.80 2.74 11.15
N GLY A 6 -4.74 3.31 11.74
CA GLY A 6 -4.73 4.65 12.34
C GLY A 6 -4.20 5.76 11.43
N VAL A 7 -3.83 5.47 10.19
CA VAL A 7 -3.21 6.42 9.25
C VAL A 7 -4.31 6.97 8.34
N SER A 8 -4.96 8.06 8.76
CA SER A 8 -6.10 8.64 8.05
C SER A 8 -5.76 9.18 6.64
N THR A 9 -4.48 9.41 6.35
CA THR A 9 -3.99 9.85 5.05
C THR A 9 -3.79 8.70 4.05
N CYS A 10 -3.95 7.45 4.50
CA CYS A 10 -4.04 6.26 3.66
C CYS A 10 -5.52 5.92 3.43
N HIS A 11 -6.03 6.26 2.25
CA HIS A 11 -7.45 6.04 1.90
C HIS A 11 -7.77 4.60 1.55
N LEU A 12 -6.81 3.90 0.94
CA LEU A 12 -6.95 2.52 0.52
C LEU A 12 -5.61 1.80 0.62
N TYR A 13 -5.62 0.61 1.20
CA TYR A 13 -4.52 -0.33 1.15
C TYR A 13 -5.07 -1.73 0.84
N LEU A 14 -5.04 -2.11 -0.43
CA LEU A 14 -5.61 -3.35 -0.92
C LEU A 14 -4.50 -4.33 -1.30
N VAL A 15 -4.48 -5.49 -0.63
CA VAL A 15 -3.58 -6.60 -0.98
C VAL A 15 -4.38 -7.69 -1.66
N SER A 16 -3.96 -8.07 -2.86
CA SER A 16 -4.64 -9.06 -3.71
C SER A 16 -3.69 -10.20 -4.06
N ARG A 17 -4.23 -11.42 -4.18
CA ARG A 17 -3.51 -12.53 -4.83
C ARG A 17 -3.62 -12.39 -6.34
N VAL A 18 -2.59 -12.80 -7.07
CA VAL A 18 -2.63 -12.85 -8.53
C VAL A 18 -3.04 -14.27 -8.96
N PRO A 19 -4.21 -14.48 -9.61
CA PRO A 19 -4.67 -15.83 -9.94
C PRO A 19 -3.74 -16.60 -10.88
N SER A 20 -3.05 -15.89 -11.78
CA SER A 20 -2.10 -16.48 -12.73
C SER A 20 -0.75 -16.83 -12.10
N ASP A 21 -0.43 -16.29 -10.92
CA ASP A 21 0.82 -16.55 -10.21
C ASP A 21 0.60 -16.53 -8.68
N PRO A 22 0.43 -17.72 -8.06
CA PRO A 22 0.18 -17.83 -6.62
C PRO A 22 1.30 -17.30 -5.71
N ALA A 23 2.52 -17.13 -6.23
CA ALA A 23 3.64 -16.59 -5.48
C ALA A 23 3.64 -15.05 -5.43
N VAL A 24 2.78 -14.41 -6.24
CA VAL A 24 2.71 -12.96 -6.37
C VAL A 24 1.49 -12.40 -5.63
N VAL A 25 1.74 -11.33 -4.89
CA VAL A 25 0.69 -10.44 -4.39
C VAL A 25 0.80 -9.09 -5.09
N HIS A 26 -0.35 -8.48 -5.37
CA HIS A 26 -0.44 -7.14 -5.90
C HIS A 26 -1.00 -6.21 -4.83
N VAL A 27 -0.34 -5.07 -4.63
CA VAL A 27 -0.76 -4.06 -3.65
C VAL A 27 -1.22 -2.81 -4.41
N VAL A 28 -2.41 -2.32 -4.08
CA VAL A 28 -2.91 -1.03 -4.56
C VAL A 28 -3.08 -0.12 -3.37
N GLU A 29 -2.53 1.08 -3.47
CA GLU A 29 -2.53 2.06 -2.40
C GLU A 29 -3.06 3.39 -2.92
N VAL A 30 -3.85 4.08 -2.10
CA VAL A 30 -4.32 5.45 -2.37
C VAL A 30 -3.99 6.30 -1.16
N TRP A 31 -3.28 7.39 -1.40
CA TRP A 31 -2.76 8.31 -0.40
C TRP A 31 -3.22 9.73 -0.70
N ASP A 32 -3.27 10.60 0.31
CA ASP A 32 -3.49 12.04 0.11
C ASP A 32 -2.44 12.62 -0.86
N ASP A 33 -1.17 12.33 -0.60
CA ASP A 33 -0.04 12.75 -1.41
C ASP A 33 1.20 11.86 -1.18
N GLU A 34 2.29 12.18 -1.86
CA GLU A 34 3.56 11.44 -1.76
C GLU A 34 4.22 11.57 -0.38
N ASP A 35 4.10 12.73 0.28
CA ASP A 35 4.72 12.99 1.58
C ASP A 35 4.00 12.21 2.69
N ALA A 36 2.68 12.09 2.62
CA ALA A 36 1.87 11.23 3.50
C ALA A 36 2.28 9.75 3.38
N HIS A 37 2.46 9.26 2.15
CA HIS A 37 2.97 7.91 1.93
C HIS A 37 4.37 7.74 2.53
N ARG A 38 5.29 8.68 2.27
CA ARG A 38 6.66 8.65 2.81
C ARG A 38 6.68 8.65 4.34
N ALA A 39 5.88 9.51 4.97
CA ALA A 39 5.75 9.59 6.43
C ALA A 39 5.26 8.27 7.04
N SER A 40 4.39 7.53 6.34
CA SER A 40 3.93 6.21 6.81
C SER A 40 5.07 5.19 6.95
N LEU A 41 6.11 5.29 6.12
CA LEU A 41 7.27 4.39 6.12
C LEU A 41 8.20 4.63 7.32
N GLU A 42 8.05 5.78 7.99
CA GLU A 42 8.80 6.14 9.19
C GLU A 42 8.14 5.61 10.48
N LEU A 43 6.89 5.15 10.41
CA LEU A 43 6.18 4.61 11.56
C LEU A 43 6.82 3.29 12.03
N GLU A 44 7.08 3.18 13.34
CA GLU A 44 7.73 2.00 13.92
C GLU A 44 7.00 0.68 13.58
N PRO A 45 5.66 0.56 13.70
CA PRO A 45 4.95 -0.67 13.31
C PRO A 45 5.14 -1.03 11.83
N VAL A 46 5.20 -0.03 10.95
CA VAL A 46 5.43 -0.21 9.51
C VAL A 46 6.85 -0.70 9.26
N GLN A 47 7.85 -0.12 9.92
CA GLN A 47 9.25 -0.57 9.82
C GLN A 47 9.43 -2.01 10.32
N GLN A 48 8.78 -2.37 11.43
CA GLN A 48 8.78 -3.74 11.96
C GLN A 48 8.08 -4.74 11.02
N LEU A 49 7.03 -4.33 10.32
CA LEU A 49 6.43 -5.16 9.29
C LEU A 49 7.37 -5.34 8.09
N ILE A 50 7.96 -4.25 7.59
CA ILE A 50 8.91 -4.27 6.48
C ILE A 50 10.11 -5.18 6.81
N SER A 51 10.65 -5.12 8.03
CA SER A 51 11.78 -5.95 8.43
C SER A 51 11.45 -7.45 8.43
N ARG A 52 10.22 -7.82 8.81
CA ARG A 52 9.72 -9.21 8.75
C ARG A 52 9.40 -9.66 7.32
N ALA A 53 8.92 -8.74 6.47
CA ALA A 53 8.52 -9.05 5.10
C ALA A 53 9.72 -9.14 4.14
N ARG A 54 10.73 -8.28 4.27
CA ARG A 54 11.89 -8.23 3.36
C ARG A 54 12.55 -9.60 3.10
N PRO A 55 12.80 -10.46 4.10
CA PRO A 55 13.46 -11.75 3.87
C PRO A 55 12.66 -12.74 3.01
N ILE A 56 11.33 -12.59 2.93
CA ILE A 56 10.47 -13.50 2.17
C ILE A 56 10.11 -12.95 0.78
N ILE A 57 10.52 -11.72 0.46
CA ILE A 57 10.26 -11.13 -0.85
C ILE A 57 11.44 -11.41 -1.78
N THR A 58 11.23 -12.29 -2.75
CA THR A 58 12.27 -12.69 -3.72
C THR A 58 12.57 -11.61 -4.75
N ALA A 59 11.58 -10.81 -5.14
CA ALA A 59 11.74 -9.68 -6.06
C ALA A 59 10.62 -8.65 -5.87
N MET A 60 10.89 -7.40 -6.25
CA MET A 60 9.85 -6.39 -6.46
C MET A 60 9.34 -6.49 -7.89
N GLY A 61 8.02 -6.47 -8.08
CA GLY A 61 7.40 -6.39 -9.40
C GLY A 61 7.35 -4.95 -9.93
N ASP A 62 6.62 -4.76 -11.02
CA ASP A 62 6.40 -3.44 -11.61
C ASP A 62 5.66 -2.51 -10.64
N ARG A 63 6.07 -1.25 -10.61
CA ARG A 63 5.39 -0.16 -9.88
C ARG A 63 4.88 0.85 -10.89
N VAL A 64 3.61 1.23 -10.73
CA VAL A 64 2.98 2.31 -11.49
C VAL A 64 2.41 3.33 -10.52
N GLU A 65 2.67 4.60 -10.80
CA GLU A 65 2.06 5.71 -10.07
C GLU A 65 0.88 6.27 -10.86
N LEU A 66 -0.24 6.48 -10.18
CA LEU A 66 -1.50 6.92 -10.76
C LEU A 66 -2.03 8.12 -10.00
N ARG A 67 -2.78 8.98 -10.69
CA ARG A 67 -3.59 10.05 -10.08
C ARG A 67 -5.06 9.68 -10.24
N PRO A 68 -5.70 9.08 -9.23
CA PRO A 68 -7.11 8.72 -9.31
C PRO A 68 -7.96 9.97 -9.60
N LEU A 69 -8.94 9.85 -10.49
CA LEU A 69 -9.91 10.93 -10.77
C LEU A 69 -11.27 10.68 -10.10
N GLY A 70 -11.41 9.54 -9.43
CA GLY A 70 -12.64 9.08 -8.79
C GLY A 70 -12.77 7.56 -8.79
N GLY A 71 -13.73 7.06 -8.02
CA GLY A 71 -14.02 5.63 -7.92
C GLY A 71 -15.08 5.34 -6.87
N LYS A 72 -15.79 4.21 -7.03
CA LYS A 72 -16.73 3.75 -6.01
C LYS A 72 -15.97 3.21 -4.80
N GLY A 73 -16.34 3.65 -3.61
CA GLY A 73 -15.70 3.22 -2.36
C GLY A 73 -14.48 4.06 -1.96
N LEU A 74 -14.13 5.08 -2.74
CA LEU A 74 -13.23 6.15 -2.33
C LEU A 74 -14.03 7.31 -1.74
N ALA A 75 -13.44 8.04 -0.81
CA ALA A 75 -14.06 9.23 -0.25
C ALA A 75 -14.33 10.27 -1.36
N PRO A 76 -15.42 11.05 -1.26
CA PRO A 76 -15.66 12.14 -2.19
C PRO A 76 -14.53 13.18 -2.11
N GLY A 77 -14.04 13.65 -3.26
CA GLY A 77 -13.07 14.74 -3.33
C GLY A 77 -11.60 14.35 -3.15
N LEU A 78 -11.29 13.07 -3.37
CA LEU A 78 -9.93 12.63 -3.67
C LEU A 78 -9.42 13.27 -4.96
#